data_AF-A0A1T5CR51-F1
#
_entry.id   AF-A0A1T5CR51-F1
#
_cell.length_a   1.000
_cell.length_b   1.000
_cell.length_c   1.000
_cell.angle_alpha   90.00
_cell.angle_beta   90.00
_cell.angle_gamma   90.00
#
_symmetry.space_group_name_H-M   'P 1'
#
loop_
_entity.id
_entity.type
_entity.pdbx_description
1 polymer ?
#
loop_
_entity_poly.entity_id
_entity_poly.type
_entity_poly.pdbx_seq_one_letter_code
_entity_poly.pdbx_strand_id
1 'polypeptide(L)'
;MKLWPAFSLLLLAGCAHTPGGVEVKTVEVVKEVMVPCPAQAPARPTPLGALPDLAEDALRIVSAKLLEYAGKGGYADKAEDAIKLCASAEAATLSK
;
A
#
# COMPACT_ATOMS: atom_id res chain seq x y z
N MET A 1 26.41 -56.83 -46.53
CA MET A 1 26.81 -55.84 -45.50
C MET A 1 26.65 -54.46 -46.13
N LYS A 2 25.56 -53.75 -45.82
CA LYS A 2 25.21 -52.46 -46.46
C LYS A 2 25.04 -51.47 -45.32
N LEU A 3 26.09 -50.67 -45.10
CA LEU A 3 26.19 -49.71 -44.01
C LEU A 3 25.28 -48.50 -44.26
N TRP A 4 24.81 -48.02 -43.12
CA TRP A 4 23.68 -47.15 -42.83
C TRP A 4 23.93 -45.65 -43.14
N PRO A 5 22.89 -44.80 -43.04
CA PRO A 5 22.84 -43.43 -43.55
C PRO A 5 23.53 -42.46 -42.57
N ALA A 6 24.18 -41.44 -43.12
CA ALA A 6 24.75 -40.34 -42.34
C ALA A 6 24.34 -38.97 -42.92
N PHE A 7 23.08 -38.83 -43.34
CA PHE A 7 22.58 -37.58 -43.92
C PHE A 7 21.61 -36.81 -43.01
N SER A 8 21.45 -37.22 -41.75
CA SER A 8 20.49 -36.60 -40.80
C SER A 8 21.11 -35.62 -39.80
N LEU A 9 22.41 -35.29 -39.91
CA LEU A 9 23.12 -34.46 -38.92
C LEU A 9 23.23 -32.96 -39.27
N LEU A 10 22.77 -32.53 -40.45
CA LEU A 10 22.93 -31.13 -40.90
C LEU A 10 21.76 -30.20 -40.55
N LEU A 11 20.68 -30.70 -39.94
CA LEU A 11 19.46 -29.92 -39.67
C LEU A 11 19.36 -29.35 -38.24
N LEU A 12 20.33 -29.59 -37.35
CA LEU A 12 20.28 -29.11 -35.95
C LEU A 12 21.13 -27.85 -35.65
N ALA A 13 21.82 -27.27 -36.64
CA ALA A 13 22.67 -26.09 -36.42
C ALA A 13 21.91 -24.75 -36.34
N GLY A 14 20.57 -24.75 -36.41
CA GLY A 14 19.75 -23.54 -36.55
C GLY A 14 19.25 -22.87 -35.26
N CYS A 15 19.59 -23.38 -34.07
CA CYS A 15 19.03 -22.86 -32.79
C CYS A 15 20.09 -22.49 -31.74
N ALA A 16 21.28 -22.07 -32.18
CA ALA A 16 22.24 -21.39 -31.32
C ALA A 16 22.15 -19.87 -31.52
N HIS A 17 20.98 -19.27 -31.26
CA HIS A 17 20.88 -17.82 -31.20
C HIS A 17 21.20 -17.40 -29.76
N THR A 18 22.41 -16.89 -29.55
CA THR A 18 22.75 -16.22 -28.29
C THR A 18 21.83 -15.01 -28.13
N PRO A 19 21.12 -14.85 -27.00
CA PRO A 19 20.41 -13.60 -26.75
C PRO A 19 21.43 -12.46 -26.86
N GLY A 20 21.15 -11.48 -27.72
CA GLY A 20 22.00 -10.31 -27.89
C GLY A 20 22.28 -9.68 -26.53
N GLY A 21 23.53 -9.25 -26.29
CA GLY A 21 23.91 -8.63 -25.03
C GLY A 21 23.00 -7.45 -24.70
N VAL A 22 22.37 -7.48 -23.53
CA VAL A 22 21.50 -6.39 -23.06
C VAL A 22 22.37 -5.32 -22.43
N GLU A 23 22.43 -4.13 -23.04
CA GLU A 23 23.10 -2.97 -22.45
C GLU A 23 22.19 -2.36 -21.37
N VAL A 24 22.53 -2.60 -20.10
CA VAL A 24 21.82 -1.98 -18.97
C VAL A 24 22.37 -0.58 -18.76
N LYS A 25 21.57 0.44 -19.09
CA LYS A 25 21.87 1.84 -18.78
C LYS A 25 21.19 2.23 -17.49
N THR A 26 21.96 2.66 -16.51
CA THR A 26 21.44 3.34 -15.32
C THR A 26 21.15 4.78 -15.68
N VAL A 27 19.87 5.15 -15.67
CA VAL A 27 19.41 6.53 -15.88
C VAL A 27 18.99 7.10 -14.54
N GLU A 28 19.62 8.21 -14.14
CA GLU A 28 19.19 8.95 -12.95
C GLU A 28 17.92 9.73 -13.28
N VAL A 29 16.83 9.43 -12.57
CA VAL A 29 15.55 10.13 -12.70
C VAL A 29 15.31 10.92 -11.43
N VAL A 30 15.27 12.24 -11.55
CA VAL A 30 14.79 13.10 -10.46
C VAL A 30 13.27 12.96 -10.40
N LYS A 31 12.76 12.36 -9.33
CA LYS A 31 11.33 12.26 -9.06
C LYS A 31 11.00 13.16 -7.88
N GLU A 32 10.09 14.10 -8.08
CA GLU A 32 9.48 14.82 -6.97
C GLU A 32 8.53 13.87 -6.24
N VAL A 33 8.80 13.64 -4.96
CA VAL A 33 7.98 12.81 -4.09
C VAL A 33 7.29 13.73 -3.09
N MET A 34 5.99 13.52 -2.88
CA MET A 34 5.25 14.28 -1.88
C MET A 34 5.87 14.10 -0.50
N VAL A 35 6.02 15.20 0.23
CA VAL A 35 6.51 15.17 1.62
C VAL A 35 5.48 14.40 2.46
N PRO A 36 5.87 13.32 3.16
CA PRO A 36 4.94 12.58 3.98
C PRO A 36 4.44 13.44 5.14
N CYS A 37 3.15 13.37 5.44
CA CYS A 37 2.60 14.09 6.57
C CYS A 37 3.25 13.61 7.88
N PRO A 38 3.71 14.53 8.75
CA PRO A 38 4.34 14.15 10.03
C PRO A 38 3.34 13.66 11.10
N ALA A 39 2.03 13.71 10.83
CA ALA A 39 1.01 13.25 11.76
C ALA A 39 1.01 11.72 11.88
N GLN A 40 1.00 11.21 13.10
CA GLN A 40 0.76 9.79 13.35
C GLN A 40 -0.75 9.51 13.32
N ALA A 41 -1.17 8.51 12.55
CA ALA A 41 -2.57 8.08 12.53
C ALA A 41 -3.01 7.61 13.94
N PRO A 42 -4.11 8.14 14.50
CA PRO A 42 -4.58 7.71 15.81
C PRO A 42 -5.08 6.27 15.76
N ALA A 43 -4.90 5.54 16.86
CA ALA A 43 -5.43 4.19 17.00
C ALA A 43 -6.96 4.20 16.93
N ARG A 44 -7.54 3.39 16.04
CA ARG A 44 -8.99 3.22 15.96
C ARG A 44 -9.51 2.48 17.20
N PRO A 45 -10.68 2.86 17.73
CA PRO A 45 -11.38 2.05 18.72
C PRO A 45 -11.58 0.62 18.20
N THR A 46 -11.52 -0.36 19.11
CA THR A 46 -11.77 -1.75 18.76
C THR A 46 -13.18 -1.91 18.19
N PRO A 47 -13.37 -2.68 17.10
CA PRO A 47 -14.68 -2.95 16.55
C PRO A 47 -15.65 -3.52 17.59
N LEU A 48 -16.93 -3.23 17.41
CA LEU A 48 -17.98 -3.91 18.17
C LEU A 48 -17.99 -5.41 17.81
N GLY A 49 -18.10 -6.25 18.85
CA GLY A 49 -18.38 -7.67 18.69
C GLY A 49 -19.88 -7.93 18.51
N ALA A 50 -20.32 -9.16 18.82
CA ALA A 50 -21.73 -9.49 18.90
C ALA A 50 -22.42 -8.61 19.96
N LEU A 51 -23.60 -8.08 19.63
CA LEU A 51 -24.41 -7.33 20.58
C LEU A 51 -25.24 -8.28 21.44
N PRO A 52 -25.51 -7.93 22.71
CA PRO A 52 -26.45 -8.65 23.55
C PRO A 52 -27.87 -8.62 22.97
N ASP A 53 -28.67 -9.64 23.30
CA ASP A 53 -30.06 -9.75 22.84
C ASP A 53 -30.98 -8.69 23.50
N LEU A 54 -30.62 -8.25 24.71
CA LEU A 54 -31.35 -7.21 25.41
C LEU A 54 -30.99 -5.83 24.84
N ALA A 55 -32.01 -5.11 24.35
CA ALA A 55 -31.84 -3.82 23.70
C ALA A 55 -31.16 -2.77 24.59
N GLU A 56 -31.46 -2.77 25.89
CA GLU A 56 -30.86 -1.85 26.87
C GLU A 56 -29.35 -2.07 27.01
N ASP A 57 -28.92 -3.34 27.04
CA ASP A 57 -27.50 -3.69 27.10
C ASP A 57 -26.78 -3.38 25.79
N ALA A 58 -27.41 -3.66 24.66
CA ALA A 58 -26.89 -3.29 23.35
C ALA A 58 -26.71 -1.76 23.23
N LEU A 59 -27.71 -0.98 23.66
CA LEU A 59 -27.66 0.48 23.64
C LEU A 59 -26.53 1.02 24.52
N ARG A 60 -26.34 0.46 25.71
CA ARG A 60 -25.24 0.82 26.62
C ARG A 60 -23.88 0.61 25.97
N ILE A 61 -23.66 -0.53 25.32
CA ILE A 61 -22.39 -0.85 24.64
C ILE A 61 -22.15 0.07 23.45
N VAL A 62 -23.17 0.27 22.60
CA VAL A 62 -23.06 1.16 21.44
C VAL A 62 -22.77 2.59 21.86
N SER A 63 -23.43 3.08 22.91
CA SER A 63 -23.20 4.43 23.45
C SER A 63 -21.79 4.60 23.99
N ALA A 64 -21.26 3.60 24.70
CA ALA A 64 -19.88 3.61 25.18
C ALA A 64 -18.88 3.69 24.01
N LYS A 65 -19.09 2.92 22.94
CA LYS A 65 -18.26 3.01 21.73
C LYS A 65 -18.40 4.32 20.98
N LEU A 66 -19.60 4.89 20.95
CA LEU A 66 -19.81 6.21 20.39
C LEU A 66 -18.98 7.27 21.13
N LEU A 67 -18.89 7.18 22.46
CA LEU A 67 -18.09 8.10 23.27
C LEU A 67 -16.58 7.90 23.08
N GLU A 68 -16.09 6.66 22.87
CA GLU A 68 -14.69 6.44 22.49
C GLU A 68 -14.34 7.12 21.15
N TYR A 69 -15.30 7.16 20.21
CA TYR A 69 -15.12 7.75 18.89
C TYR A 69 -15.29 9.27 18.90
N ALA A 70 -16.47 9.75 19.31
CA ALA A 70 -16.94 11.13 19.19
C ALA A 70 -16.92 11.91 20.52
N GLY A 71 -16.56 11.26 21.64
CA GLY A 71 -16.34 11.97 22.89
C GLY A 71 -15.14 12.91 22.76
N LYS A 72 -15.10 13.93 23.61
CA LYS A 72 -14.01 14.93 23.63
C LYS A 72 -12.65 14.25 23.80
N GLY A 73 -11.71 14.54 22.91
CA GLY A 73 -10.39 13.91 22.85
C GLY A 73 -10.40 12.46 22.36
N GLY A 74 -11.55 12.00 21.85
CA GLY A 74 -11.76 10.70 21.24
C GLY A 74 -11.06 10.59 19.88
N TYR A 75 -11.37 9.51 19.17
CA TYR A 75 -10.76 9.25 17.86
C TYR A 75 -11.03 10.37 16.85
N ALA A 76 -12.25 10.89 16.78
CA ALA A 76 -12.66 11.90 15.79
C ALA A 76 -11.83 13.19 15.92
N ASP A 77 -11.72 13.74 17.14
CA ASP A 77 -10.92 14.93 17.42
C ASP A 77 -9.45 14.74 17.01
N LYS A 78 -8.86 13.60 17.39
CA LYS A 78 -7.47 13.29 17.04
C LYS A 78 -7.26 13.13 15.54
N ALA A 79 -8.24 12.53 14.85
CA ALA A 79 -8.19 12.38 13.40
C ALA A 79 -8.30 13.73 12.70
N GLU A 80 -9.19 14.62 13.17
CA GLU A 80 -9.28 15.99 12.66
C GLU A 80 -7.99 16.77 12.88
N ASP A 81 -7.38 16.67 14.06
CA ASP A 81 -6.13 17.37 14.37
C ASP A 81 -4.99 16.89 13.48
N ALA A 82 -4.91 15.57 13.22
CA ALA A 82 -3.96 15.02 12.26
C ALA A 82 -4.19 15.58 10.83
N ILE A 83 -5.44 15.65 10.37
CA ILE A 83 -5.78 16.23 9.07
C ILE A 83 -5.40 17.70 8.99
N LYS A 84 -5.72 18.50 10.02
CA LYS A 84 -5.35 19.93 10.08
C LYS A 84 -3.84 20.12 10.00
N LEU A 85 -3.08 19.29 10.73
CA LEU A 85 -1.63 19.30 10.69
C LEU A 85 -1.11 19.02 9.27
N CYS A 86 -1.60 17.96 8.62
CA CYS A 86 -1.20 17.62 7.25
C CYS A 86 -1.56 18.69 6.22
N ALA A 87 -2.79 19.21 6.28
CA ALA A 87 -3.27 20.23 5.36
C ALA A 87 -2.50 21.54 5.49
N SER A 88 -2.12 21.92 6.72
CA SER A 88 -1.29 23.10 6.96
C SER A 88 0.16 22.93 6.47
N ALA A 89 0.73 21.72 6.59
CA ALA A 89 2.05 21.41 6.06
C ALA A 89 2.08 21.46 4.53
N GLU A 90 1.03 20.95 3.88
CA GLU A 90 0.90 20.98 2.41
C GLU A 90 0.79 22.42 1.87
N ALA A 91 0.04 23.28 2.56
CA ALA A 91 -0.05 24.70 2.24
C ALA A 91 1.30 25.43 2.38
N ALA A 92 2.12 25.06 3.37
CA ALA A 92 3.44 25.66 3.57
C ALA A 92 4.47 25.22 2.50
N THR A 93 4.33 24.02 1.94
CA THR A 93 5.21 23.53 0.86
C THR A 93 4.86 24.10 -0.51
N LEU A 94 3.60 24.49 -0.76
CA LEU A 94 3.18 25.03 -2.07
C LEU A 94 3.51 26.53 -2.28
N SER A 95 3.82 27.25 -1.20
CA SER A 95 4.11 28.69 -1.22
C SER A 95 5.59 29.04 -1.42
N LYS A 96 6.44 28.06 -1.68
CA LYS A 96 7.90 28.21 -1.77
C LYS A 96 8.42 27.70 -3.10
#